data_AF-A0A8S4QLI5-F1
#
_entry.id   AF-A0A8S4QLI5-F1
#
_cell.length_a   1.000
_cell.length_b   1.000
_cell.length_c   1.000
_cell.angle_alpha   90.00
_cell.angle_beta   90.00
_cell.angle_gamma   90.00
#
_symmetry.space_group_name_H-M   'P 1'
#
loop_
_entity.id
_entity.type
_entity.pdbx_description
1 polymer ?
#
loop_
_entity_poly.entity_id
_entity_poly.type
_entity_poly.pdbx_seq_one_letter_code
_entity_poly.pdbx_strand_id
1 'polypeptide(L)'
;VMDEEEASHVNPHKFLLFKPSANQVLIYLASSCNDLPPNGVLLIYISANGHPHQQNKHVEDYGYDVGGVITTSKSDIYREYNKEVKGSTPKSKESQILYPGDLHPFTRKPLFIIVDSDNSYAFQHIPRVFGQPLIILMSPLSVPSNLMDRKNQGSIFTLFLHNPIAGLCNSCDVHTIDITTWQRCVSLRDTFMKEASKFLMRIRIGK
;
A
#
# COMPACT_ATOMS: atom_id res chain seq x y z
N VAL A 1 -14.28 -34.97 23.00
CA VAL A 1 -13.85 -34.82 21.60
C VAL A 1 -14.78 -33.79 21.00
N MET A 2 -14.42 -32.52 21.16
CA MET A 2 -15.10 -31.44 20.46
C MET A 2 -14.17 -31.11 19.30
N ASP A 3 -14.66 -31.34 18.10
CA ASP A 3 -14.00 -30.99 16.86
C ASP A 3 -13.58 -29.52 16.94
N GLU A 4 -12.27 -29.29 16.96
CA GLU A 4 -11.69 -28.02 16.56
C GLU A 4 -12.01 -27.90 15.07
N GLU A 5 -13.24 -27.44 14.79
CA GLU A 5 -13.68 -27.01 13.49
C GLU A 5 -12.58 -26.10 12.97
N GLU A 6 -11.89 -26.57 11.93
CA GLU A 6 -10.86 -25.87 11.19
C GLU A 6 -11.50 -24.55 10.77
N ALA A 7 -11.36 -23.53 11.63
CA ALA A 7 -12.08 -22.29 11.49
C ALA A 7 -11.68 -21.78 10.12
N SER A 8 -12.58 -21.89 9.14
CA SER A 8 -12.32 -21.34 7.83
C SER A 8 -12.11 -19.86 8.10
N HIS A 9 -10.87 -19.40 8.02
CA HIS A 9 -10.55 -18.00 8.25
C HIS A 9 -11.18 -17.28 7.07
N VAL A 10 -12.44 -16.89 7.21
CA VAL A 10 -13.22 -16.25 6.15
C VAL A 10 -12.40 -15.07 5.71
N ASN A 11 -12.03 -15.10 4.42
CA ASN A 11 -11.20 -14.07 3.81
C ASN A 11 -11.79 -12.70 4.14
N PRO A 12 -11.01 -11.74 4.67
CA PRO A 12 -11.51 -10.39 4.92
C PRO A 12 -12.20 -9.84 3.68
N HIS A 13 -13.26 -9.05 3.88
CA HIS A 13 -14.02 -8.38 2.83
C HIS A 13 -13.07 -7.61 1.89
N LYS A 14 -12.70 -8.26 0.78
CA LYS A 14 -11.69 -7.75 -0.15
C LYS A 14 -12.35 -6.86 -1.19
N PHE A 15 -12.01 -5.58 -1.16
CA PHE A 15 -12.42 -4.62 -2.19
C PHE A 15 -11.24 -4.37 -3.13
N LEU A 16 -11.49 -4.48 -4.45
CA LEU A 16 -10.53 -4.07 -5.48
C LEU A 16 -11.11 -2.85 -6.19
N LEU A 17 -10.49 -1.69 -5.96
CA LEU A 17 -10.88 -0.45 -6.61
C LEU A 17 -9.91 -0.17 -7.77
N PHE A 18 -10.41 -0.24 -9.01
CA PHE A 18 -9.62 0.10 -10.18
C PHE A 18 -9.91 1.54 -10.61
N LYS A 19 -8.90 2.41 -10.50
CA LYS A 19 -8.98 3.85 -10.79
C LYS A 19 -10.16 4.57 -10.08
N PRO A 20 -10.33 4.42 -8.76
CA PRO A 20 -11.39 5.11 -8.04
C PRO A 20 -11.17 6.62 -8.00
N SER A 21 -12.20 7.41 -7.75
CA SER A 21 -12.00 8.78 -7.23
C SER A 21 -11.55 8.73 -5.77
N ALA A 22 -10.93 9.80 -5.26
CA ALA A 22 -10.57 9.89 -3.85
C ALA A 22 -11.80 9.65 -2.94
N ASN A 23 -12.94 10.28 -3.26
CA ASN A 23 -14.20 10.08 -2.54
C ASN A 23 -14.68 8.62 -2.54
N GLN A 24 -14.55 7.91 -3.66
CA GLN A 24 -14.89 6.48 -3.70
C GLN A 24 -14.01 5.69 -2.72
N VAL A 25 -12.71 5.98 -2.65
CA VAL A 25 -11.83 5.34 -1.64
C VAL A 25 -12.35 5.61 -0.24
N LEU A 26 -12.65 6.87 0.11
CA LEU A 26 -13.12 7.24 1.45
C LEU A 26 -14.43 6.54 1.84
N ILE A 27 -15.38 6.41 0.91
CA ILE A 27 -16.64 5.69 1.14
C ILE A 27 -16.36 4.23 1.49
N TYR A 28 -15.53 3.54 0.70
CA TYR A 28 -15.20 2.13 0.95
C TYR A 28 -14.44 1.94 2.26
N LEU A 29 -13.53 2.85 2.61
CA LEU A 29 -12.82 2.81 3.88
C LEU A 29 -13.77 3.02 5.07
N ALA A 30 -14.71 3.97 4.96
CA ALA A 30 -15.70 4.22 6.00
C ALA A 30 -16.63 3.02 6.21
N SER A 31 -17.16 2.44 5.12
CA SER A 31 -17.95 1.21 5.17
C SER A 31 -17.16 0.06 5.79
N SER A 32 -15.92 -0.15 5.35
CA SER A 32 -15.06 -1.20 5.91
C SER A 32 -14.83 -1.00 7.41
N CYS A 33 -14.60 0.23 7.87
CA CYS A 33 -14.41 0.51 9.30
C CYS A 33 -15.65 0.21 10.16
N ASN A 34 -16.84 0.39 9.61
CA ASN A 34 -18.11 0.07 10.29
C ASN A 34 -18.35 -1.45 10.34
N ASP A 35 -17.97 -2.16 9.28
CA ASP A 35 -18.16 -3.61 9.17
C ASP A 35 -17.07 -4.41 9.92
N LEU A 36 -15.95 -3.76 10.31
CA LEU A 36 -14.87 -4.41 11.04
C LEU A 36 -15.32 -4.86 12.45
N PRO A 37 -14.99 -6.10 12.87
CA PRO A 37 -15.21 -6.55 14.25
C PRO A 37 -14.36 -5.73 15.24
N PRO A 38 -14.62 -5.83 16.56
CA PRO A 38 -13.89 -5.07 17.59
C PRO A 38 -12.36 -5.22 17.53
N ASN A 39 -11.87 -6.40 17.15
CA ASN A 39 -10.44 -6.72 17.01
C ASN A 39 -9.98 -6.71 15.54
N GLY A 40 -10.78 -6.14 14.64
CA GLY A 40 -10.50 -6.06 13.22
C GLY A 40 -9.40 -5.05 12.89
N VAL A 41 -8.63 -5.35 11.84
CA VAL A 41 -7.57 -4.49 11.31
C VAL A 41 -7.94 -4.14 9.86
N LEU A 42 -7.73 -2.89 9.47
CA LEU A 42 -7.85 -2.46 8.08
C LEU A 42 -6.49 -2.59 7.38
N LEU A 43 -6.43 -3.32 6.27
CA LEU A 43 -5.27 -3.36 5.37
C LEU A 43 -5.61 -2.59 4.10
N ILE A 44 -4.82 -1.56 3.78
CA ILE A 44 -4.92 -0.78 2.56
C ILE A 44 -3.67 -1.04 1.72
N TYR A 45 -3.88 -1.44 0.47
CA TYR A 45 -2.81 -1.55 -0.51
C TYR A 45 -3.05 -0.53 -1.62
N ILE A 46 -2.14 0.42 -1.79
CA ILE A 46 -2.20 1.51 -2.77
C ILE A 46 -1.10 1.26 -3.79
N SER A 47 -1.46 1.12 -5.07
CA SER A 47 -0.51 1.10 -6.19
C SER A 47 -0.89 2.20 -7.17
N ALA A 48 -0.15 3.31 -7.13
CA ALA A 48 -0.51 4.52 -7.87
C ALA A 48 0.69 5.42 -8.14
N ASN A 49 0.59 6.24 -9.19
CA ASN A 49 1.57 7.30 -9.43
C ASN A 49 1.43 8.41 -8.39
N GLY A 50 2.55 8.99 -7.99
CA GLY A 50 2.61 10.10 -7.06
C GLY A 50 2.17 11.43 -7.68
N HIS A 51 1.58 12.28 -6.84
CA HIS A 51 1.38 13.69 -7.08
C HIS A 51 2.30 14.47 -6.13
N PRO A 52 3.39 15.09 -6.61
CA PRO A 52 4.41 15.70 -5.75
C PRO A 52 3.95 17.05 -5.17
N HIS A 53 4.59 17.45 -4.06
CA HIS A 53 4.52 18.80 -3.50
C HIS A 53 4.88 19.88 -4.52
N GLN A 54 4.19 21.02 -4.48
CA GLN A 54 4.63 22.22 -5.19
C GLN A 54 5.78 22.88 -4.44
N GLN A 55 6.99 22.75 -4.98
CA GLN A 55 8.29 23.11 -4.37
C GLN A 55 8.43 24.53 -3.77
N ASN A 56 7.47 25.44 -4.00
CA ASN A 56 7.52 26.84 -3.57
C ASN A 56 6.69 27.17 -2.32
N LYS A 57 6.08 26.18 -1.65
CA LYS A 57 5.32 26.41 -0.41
C LYS A 57 6.02 25.78 0.79
N HIS A 58 6.05 26.52 1.91
CA HIS A 58 6.41 25.98 3.21
C HIS A 58 5.41 24.88 3.59
N VAL A 59 5.91 23.74 4.09
CA VAL A 59 5.04 22.64 4.54
C VAL A 59 4.50 23.03 5.90
N GLU A 60 3.21 23.35 5.97
CA GLU A 60 2.51 23.62 7.23
C GLU A 60 1.67 22.41 7.65
N ASP A 61 1.06 21.74 6.67
CA ASP A 61 0.25 20.54 6.87
C ASP A 61 0.83 19.34 6.10
N TYR A 62 1.54 18.46 6.84
CA TYR A 62 2.06 17.20 6.30
C TYR A 62 0.97 16.24 5.79
N GLY A 63 -0.31 16.51 6.07
CA GLY A 63 -1.43 15.76 5.53
C GLY A 63 -1.72 16.09 4.06
N TYR A 64 -1.47 17.33 3.62
CA TYR A 64 -1.94 17.83 2.33
C TYR A 64 -0.87 18.54 1.50
N ASP A 65 0.09 19.20 2.15
CA ASP A 65 1.11 19.98 1.44
C ASP A 65 2.15 19.08 0.79
N VAL A 66 2.50 17.93 1.38
CA VAL A 66 3.52 17.02 0.83
C VAL A 66 3.10 16.26 -0.45
N GLY A 67 1.90 16.55 -0.97
CA GLY A 67 1.30 15.86 -2.09
C GLY A 67 0.64 14.54 -1.70
N GLY A 68 0.33 13.70 -2.69
CA GLY A 68 -0.43 12.47 -2.49
C GLY A 68 -0.21 11.45 -3.59
N VAL A 69 -1.21 10.60 -3.80
CA VAL A 69 -1.23 9.63 -4.91
C VAL A 69 -2.40 9.91 -5.85
N ILE A 70 -2.17 9.73 -7.13
CA ILE A 70 -3.18 9.90 -8.18
C ILE A 70 -4.11 8.69 -8.16
N THR A 71 -5.41 8.92 -8.02
CA THR A 71 -6.40 7.84 -7.96
C THR A 71 -6.92 7.42 -9.35
N THR A 72 -6.55 8.15 -10.41
CA THR A 72 -6.93 7.87 -11.81
C THR A 72 -5.72 7.65 -12.74
N SER A 73 -5.90 7.72 -14.07
CA SER A 73 -4.76 7.62 -14.98
C SER A 73 -3.96 8.91 -14.98
N LYS A 74 -2.63 8.79 -14.94
CA LYS A 74 -1.70 9.91 -15.15
C LYS A 74 -1.97 10.64 -16.48
N SER A 75 -2.35 9.91 -17.54
CA SER A 75 -2.74 10.48 -18.83
C SER A 75 -3.96 11.38 -18.76
N ASP A 76 -4.90 11.07 -17.88
CA ASP A 76 -6.16 11.81 -17.78
C ASP A 76 -5.90 13.15 -17.07
N ILE A 77 -5.02 13.14 -16.06
CA ILE A 77 -4.51 14.37 -15.44
C ILE A 77 -3.74 15.26 -16.43
N TYR A 78 -2.83 14.70 -17.23
CA TYR A 78 -2.11 15.51 -18.24
C TYR A 78 -3.03 16.00 -19.37
N ARG A 79 -4.06 15.23 -19.75
CA ARG A 79 -5.09 15.69 -20.70
C ARG A 79 -5.90 16.84 -20.15
N GLU A 80 -6.24 16.83 -18.85
CA GLU A 80 -6.83 17.99 -18.18
C GLU A 80 -5.86 19.17 -18.14
N TYR A 81 -4.58 18.94 -17.83
CA TYR A 81 -3.53 19.97 -17.84
C TYR A 81 -3.40 20.67 -19.20
N ASN A 82 -3.51 19.91 -20.30
CA ASN A 82 -3.42 20.47 -21.65
C ASN A 82 -4.72 21.13 -22.13
N LYS A 83 -5.86 20.87 -21.48
CA LYS A 83 -7.14 21.56 -21.76
C LYS A 83 -7.26 22.92 -21.03
N GLU A 84 -6.36 23.22 -20.10
CA GLU A 84 -6.37 24.43 -19.26
C GLU A 84 -6.02 25.76 -19.97
N VAL A 85 -6.03 25.83 -21.30
CA VAL A 85 -5.91 27.12 -22.00
C VAL A 85 -7.18 27.98 -21.85
N LYS A 86 -8.30 27.43 -21.36
CA LYS A 86 -9.53 28.22 -21.08
C LYS A 86 -10.27 27.79 -19.81
N GLY A 87 -9.86 28.32 -18.67
CA GLY A 87 -10.77 28.69 -17.57
C GLY A 87 -11.30 27.60 -16.62
N SER A 88 -10.76 26.38 -16.60
CA SER A 88 -11.13 25.41 -15.55
C SER A 88 -10.43 25.72 -14.22
N THR A 89 -11.18 25.65 -13.13
CA THR A 89 -10.71 25.95 -11.78
C THR A 89 -9.80 24.83 -11.23
N PRO A 90 -8.79 25.15 -10.38
CA PRO A 90 -7.87 24.16 -9.78
C PRO A 90 -8.57 23.07 -8.93
N LYS A 91 -9.86 23.22 -8.63
CA LYS A 91 -10.67 22.33 -7.79
C LYS A 91 -10.94 20.94 -8.37
N SER A 92 -10.87 20.73 -9.70
CA SER A 92 -11.11 19.39 -10.26
C SER A 92 -9.94 18.43 -10.03
N LYS A 93 -8.71 18.96 -9.95
CA LYS A 93 -7.47 18.20 -9.79
C LYS A 93 -7.38 17.52 -8.42
N GLU A 94 -7.82 18.22 -7.37
CA GLU A 94 -7.78 17.71 -5.98
C GLU A 94 -8.71 16.50 -5.78
N SER A 95 -9.83 16.41 -6.50
CA SER A 95 -10.77 15.29 -6.42
C SER A 95 -10.20 13.94 -6.89
N GLN A 96 -9.07 13.98 -7.62
CA GLN A 96 -8.39 12.82 -8.19
C GLN A 96 -7.07 12.47 -7.48
N ILE A 97 -6.83 13.07 -6.31
CA ILE A 97 -5.64 12.83 -5.49
C ILE A 97 -6.11 12.34 -4.13
N LEU A 98 -5.54 11.23 -3.67
CA LEU A 98 -5.69 10.77 -2.29
C LEU A 98 -4.47 11.28 -1.50
N TYR A 99 -4.74 12.12 -0.52
CA TYR A 99 -3.72 12.68 0.34
C TYR A 99 -3.53 11.85 1.61
N PRO A 100 -2.35 11.90 2.25
CA PRO A 100 -2.12 11.29 3.56
C PRO A 100 -3.14 11.74 4.61
N GLY A 101 -3.51 13.03 4.60
CA GLY A 101 -4.49 13.62 5.50
C GLY A 101 -5.88 12.99 5.40
N ASP A 102 -6.27 12.54 4.21
CA ASP A 102 -7.57 11.89 3.99
C ASP A 102 -7.69 10.54 4.71
N LEU A 103 -6.54 9.91 5.05
CA LEU A 103 -6.52 8.65 5.79
C LEU A 103 -6.62 8.84 7.31
N HIS A 104 -6.46 10.08 7.79
CA HIS A 104 -6.46 10.38 9.23
C HIS A 104 -7.72 9.88 9.96
N PRO A 105 -8.96 10.05 9.45
CA PRO A 105 -10.16 9.55 10.14
C PRO A 105 -10.16 8.03 10.35
N PHE A 106 -9.48 7.27 9.49
CA PHE A 106 -9.45 5.80 9.54
C PHE A 106 -8.36 5.26 10.50
N THR A 107 -7.50 6.12 11.03
CA THR A 107 -6.57 5.78 12.12
C THR A 107 -7.29 5.54 13.47
N ARG A 108 -8.62 5.63 13.49
CA ARG A 108 -9.49 5.22 14.61
C ARG A 108 -9.60 3.70 14.78
N LYS A 109 -9.12 2.94 13.80
CA LYS A 109 -8.98 1.48 13.84
C LYS A 109 -7.51 1.12 13.67
N PRO A 110 -7.06 -0.07 14.13
CA PRO A 110 -5.77 -0.60 13.73
C PRO A 110 -5.64 -0.61 12.20
N LEU A 111 -4.57 -0.01 11.69
CA LEU A 111 -4.42 0.27 10.27
C LEU A 111 -3.04 -0.16 9.76
N PHE A 112 -3.04 -0.92 8.66
CA PHE A 112 -1.85 -1.31 7.92
C PHE A 112 -1.96 -0.72 6.50
N ILE A 113 -0.99 0.09 6.10
CA ILE A 113 -0.95 0.74 4.79
C ILE A 113 0.28 0.25 4.03
N ILE A 114 0.11 -0.16 2.78
CA ILE A 114 1.18 -0.42 1.82
C ILE A 114 1.02 0.59 0.69
N VAL A 115 2.04 1.43 0.47
CA VAL A 115 2.03 2.46 -0.57
C VAL A 115 3.10 2.16 -1.59
N ASP A 116 2.69 1.54 -2.69
CA ASP A 116 3.51 1.33 -3.89
C ASP A 116 3.41 2.56 -4.82
N SER A 117 4.28 3.54 -4.59
CA SER A 117 4.29 4.83 -5.31
C SER A 117 5.65 5.52 -5.23
N ASP A 118 5.98 6.31 -6.26
CA ASP A 118 7.13 7.22 -6.27
C ASP A 118 6.96 8.44 -5.34
N ASN A 119 5.74 8.70 -4.84
CA ASN A 119 5.47 9.67 -3.77
C ASN A 119 5.03 9.00 -2.45
N SER A 120 5.40 7.74 -2.23
CA SER A 120 5.01 6.99 -1.02
C SER A 120 5.49 7.62 0.29
N TYR A 121 6.61 8.34 0.26
CA TYR A 121 7.17 9.06 1.42
C TYR A 121 6.24 10.13 2.00
N ALA A 122 5.30 10.66 1.21
CA ALA A 122 4.29 11.60 1.68
C ALA A 122 3.46 11.02 2.84
N PHE A 123 3.29 9.69 2.88
CA PHE A 123 2.48 9.00 3.89
C PHE A 123 3.25 8.73 5.21
N GLN A 124 4.53 9.08 5.30
CA GLN A 124 5.37 8.79 6.47
C GLN A 124 4.85 9.42 7.78
N HIS A 125 4.25 10.60 7.69
CA HIS A 125 3.94 11.44 8.87
C HIS A 125 2.45 11.45 9.24
N ILE A 126 1.68 10.42 8.87
CA ILE A 126 0.28 10.31 9.30
C ILE A 126 0.20 10.30 10.83
N PRO A 127 -0.51 11.27 11.45
CA PRO A 127 -0.60 11.38 12.91
C PRO A 127 -1.33 10.18 13.55
N ARG A 128 -0.87 9.77 14.73
CA ARG A 128 -1.47 8.66 15.52
C ARG A 128 -2.34 9.18 16.67
N VAL A 129 -3.30 10.05 16.36
CA VAL A 129 -4.06 10.80 17.38
C VAL A 129 -4.95 9.89 18.24
N PHE A 130 -5.43 8.77 17.70
CA PHE A 130 -6.38 7.88 18.40
C PHE A 130 -5.73 6.71 19.16
N GLY A 131 -4.40 6.67 19.24
CA GLY A 131 -3.66 5.63 19.98
C GLY A 131 -3.76 4.22 19.40
N GLN A 132 -4.32 4.05 18.19
CA GLN A 132 -4.42 2.76 17.52
C GLN A 132 -3.10 2.38 16.82
N PRO A 133 -2.80 1.09 16.65
CA PRO A 133 -1.66 0.64 15.86
C PRO A 133 -1.74 1.13 14.41
N LEU A 134 -0.64 1.69 13.91
CA LEU A 134 -0.49 2.13 12.53
C LEU A 134 0.84 1.63 11.97
N ILE A 135 0.78 0.82 10.91
CA ILE A 135 1.95 0.37 10.14
C ILE A 135 1.83 0.96 8.73
N ILE A 136 2.92 1.54 8.24
CA ILE A 136 3.01 2.07 6.88
C ILE A 136 4.27 1.50 6.23
N LEU A 137 4.11 0.73 5.16
CA LEU A 137 5.20 0.29 4.29
C LEU A 137 5.19 1.14 3.03
N MET A 138 6.32 1.75 2.71
CA MET A 138 6.49 2.66 1.59
C MET A 138 7.45 2.05 0.57
N SER A 139 7.28 2.37 -0.71
CA SER A 139 8.26 2.03 -1.75
C SER A 139 9.66 2.55 -1.38
N PRO A 140 10.72 1.85 -1.80
CA PRO A 140 12.08 2.32 -1.59
C PRO A 140 12.34 3.67 -2.28
N LEU A 141 13.01 4.58 -1.59
CA LEU A 141 13.38 5.90 -2.14
C LEU A 141 14.40 5.81 -3.28
N SER A 142 15.23 4.77 -3.26
CA SER A 142 16.18 4.46 -4.30
C SER A 142 16.26 2.95 -4.51
N VAL A 143 16.48 2.56 -5.76
CA VAL A 143 16.72 1.16 -6.13
C VAL A 143 18.03 1.10 -6.93
N PRO A 144 18.75 -0.03 -6.91
CA PRO A 144 19.88 -0.28 -7.80
C PRO A 144 19.59 0.09 -9.26
N SER A 145 20.58 0.62 -9.98
CA SER A 145 20.42 1.14 -11.35
C SER A 145 19.93 0.09 -12.34
N ASN A 146 20.38 -1.17 -12.21
CA ASN A 146 19.89 -2.32 -12.98
C ASN A 146 18.37 -2.55 -12.86
N LEU A 147 17.77 -2.09 -11.76
CA LEU A 147 16.32 -2.18 -11.51
C LEU A 147 15.56 -0.92 -11.95
N MET A 148 16.21 0.23 -12.10
CA MET A 148 15.57 1.48 -12.49
C MET A 148 14.99 1.45 -13.91
N ASP A 149 15.68 0.80 -14.85
CA ASP A 149 15.25 0.69 -16.26
C ASP A 149 14.02 -0.22 -16.44
N ARG A 150 13.67 -0.99 -15.40
CA ARG A 150 12.61 -2.00 -15.43
C ARG A 150 11.30 -1.54 -14.79
N LYS A 151 11.09 -0.23 -14.57
CA LYS A 151 9.84 0.33 -14.01
C LYS A 151 8.55 -0.18 -14.68
N ASN A 152 8.62 -0.55 -15.96
CA ASN A 152 7.47 -1.09 -16.71
C ASN A 152 7.14 -2.56 -16.37
N GLN A 153 7.99 -3.27 -15.64
CA GLN A 153 7.80 -4.69 -15.25
C GLN A 153 7.13 -4.85 -13.88
N GLY A 154 6.67 -3.75 -13.30
CA GLY A 154 6.10 -3.70 -11.96
C GLY A 154 7.12 -3.29 -10.90
N SER A 155 6.62 -3.03 -9.70
CA SER A 155 7.45 -2.55 -8.59
C SER A 155 8.22 -3.70 -7.92
N ILE A 156 9.51 -3.49 -7.70
CA ILE A 156 10.34 -4.43 -6.93
C ILE A 156 9.81 -4.61 -5.51
N PHE A 157 9.23 -3.55 -4.92
CA PHE A 157 8.63 -3.59 -3.59
C PHE A 157 7.48 -4.61 -3.54
N THR A 158 6.57 -4.53 -4.51
CA THR A 158 5.46 -5.47 -4.70
C THR A 158 5.95 -6.88 -4.98
N LEU A 159 7.01 -7.03 -5.78
CA LEU A 159 7.61 -8.33 -6.06
C LEU A 159 8.14 -8.98 -4.77
N PHE A 160 8.80 -8.23 -3.88
CA PHE A 160 9.27 -8.77 -2.60
C PHE A 160 8.12 -9.18 -1.67
N LEU A 161 7.03 -8.40 -1.64
CA LEU A 161 5.84 -8.73 -0.84
C LEU A 161 5.15 -10.01 -1.34
N HIS A 162 5.12 -10.23 -2.66
CA HIS A 162 4.49 -11.39 -3.26
C HIS A 162 5.41 -12.63 -3.28
N ASN A 163 6.67 -12.46 -3.67
CA ASN A 163 7.65 -13.53 -3.80
C ASN A 163 9.09 -12.99 -3.54
N PRO A 164 9.58 -13.08 -2.29
CA PRO A 164 10.89 -12.55 -1.92
C PRO A 164 12.05 -13.26 -2.61
N ILE A 165 11.88 -14.53 -3.00
CA ILE A 165 12.91 -15.28 -3.74
C ILE A 165 13.06 -14.66 -5.13
N ALA A 166 11.95 -14.46 -5.85
CA ALA A 166 11.97 -13.80 -7.15
C ALA A 166 12.51 -12.36 -7.05
N GLY A 167 12.14 -11.62 -5.99
CA GLY A 167 12.68 -10.28 -5.72
C GLY A 167 14.20 -10.27 -5.55
N LEU A 168 14.74 -11.23 -4.80
CA LEU A 168 16.19 -11.39 -4.62
C LEU A 168 16.89 -11.73 -5.94
N CYS A 169 16.36 -12.69 -6.69
CA CYS A 169 16.91 -13.08 -7.99
C CYS A 169 16.91 -11.89 -8.96
N ASN A 170 15.82 -11.12 -9.01
CA ASN A 170 15.72 -9.94 -9.83
C ASN A 170 16.74 -8.87 -9.42
N SER A 171 16.95 -8.66 -8.11
CA SER A 171 17.91 -7.69 -7.58
C SER A 171 19.38 -8.08 -7.83
N CYS A 172 19.66 -9.39 -7.91
CA CYS A 172 21.00 -9.94 -8.16
C CYS A 172 21.26 -10.29 -9.63
N ASP A 173 20.40 -9.87 -10.56
CA ASP A 173 20.47 -10.21 -12.00
C ASP A 173 20.54 -11.72 -12.29
N VAL A 174 19.95 -12.53 -11.41
CA VAL A 174 19.80 -13.98 -11.61
C VAL A 174 18.54 -14.23 -12.43
N HIS A 175 18.71 -14.53 -13.71
CA HIS A 175 17.61 -14.73 -14.66
C HIS A 175 17.29 -16.21 -14.92
N THR A 176 18.21 -17.12 -14.59
CA THR A 176 18.04 -18.56 -14.74
C THR A 176 18.38 -19.26 -13.42
N ILE A 177 17.50 -20.17 -13.01
CA ILE A 177 17.67 -20.99 -11.81
C ILE A 177 17.20 -22.39 -12.17
N ASP A 178 17.96 -23.40 -11.78
CA ASP A 178 17.54 -24.77 -11.95
C ASP A 178 16.31 -25.07 -11.08
N ILE A 179 15.40 -25.89 -11.61
CA ILE A 179 14.13 -26.17 -10.94
C ILE A 179 14.31 -26.78 -9.55
N THR A 180 15.38 -27.57 -9.36
CA THR A 180 15.68 -28.23 -8.09
C THR A 180 16.09 -27.24 -6.99
N THR A 181 16.95 -26.27 -7.30
CA THR A 181 17.35 -25.18 -6.40
C THR A 181 16.17 -24.26 -6.12
N TRP A 182 15.38 -23.92 -7.14
CA TRP A 182 14.17 -23.12 -6.95
C TRP A 182 13.20 -23.78 -5.96
N GLN A 183 12.90 -25.07 -6.15
CA GLN A 183 12.05 -25.84 -5.25
C GLN A 183 12.60 -25.88 -3.82
N ARG A 184 13.92 -26.01 -3.66
CA ARG A 184 14.58 -25.98 -2.36
C ARG A 184 14.40 -24.62 -1.66
N CYS A 185 14.58 -23.51 -2.37
CA CYS A 185 14.36 -22.17 -1.84
C CYS A 185 12.91 -21.95 -1.41
N VAL A 186 11.95 -22.37 -2.24
CA VAL A 186 10.52 -22.30 -1.93
C VAL A 186 10.18 -23.12 -0.69
N SER A 187 10.70 -24.35 -0.58
CA SER A 187 10.49 -25.21 0.59
C SER A 187 11.03 -24.58 1.89
N LEU A 188 12.21 -23.95 1.85
CA LEU A 188 12.77 -23.24 2.99
C LEU A 188 11.89 -22.05 3.42
N ARG A 189 11.44 -21.23 2.47
CA ARG A 189 10.51 -20.12 2.73
C ARG A 189 9.23 -20.61 3.40
N ASP A 190 8.60 -21.65 2.83
CA ASP A 190 7.32 -22.13 3.31
C ASP A 190 7.44 -22.77 4.71
N THR A 191 8.53 -23.50 4.95
CA THR A 191 8.84 -24.05 6.28
C THR A 191 9.02 -22.93 7.29
N PHE A 192 9.80 -21.89 6.96
CA PHE A 192 9.99 -20.73 7.83
C PHE A 192 8.66 -20.03 8.15
N MET A 193 7.86 -19.70 7.12
CA MET A 193 6.58 -19.01 7.30
C MET A 193 5.60 -19.83 8.14
N LYS A 194 5.58 -21.15 7.95
CA LYS A 194 4.76 -22.07 8.74
C LYS A 194 5.15 -22.05 10.22
N GLU A 195 6.44 -22.20 10.52
CA GLU A 195 6.92 -22.20 11.91
C GLU A 195 6.75 -20.83 12.57
N ALA A 196 7.11 -19.74 11.88
CA ALA A 196 6.92 -18.38 12.37
C ALA A 196 5.45 -18.09 12.70
N SER A 197 4.52 -18.50 11.82
CA SER A 197 3.07 -18.32 12.05
C SER A 197 2.58 -19.07 13.29
N LYS A 198 3.06 -20.29 13.52
CA LYS A 198 2.72 -21.05 14.75
C LYS A 198 3.20 -20.31 16.01
N PHE A 199 4.40 -19.74 15.99
CA PHE A 199 4.90 -18.96 17.12
C PHE A 199 4.08 -17.70 17.34
N LEU A 200 3.80 -16.93 16.29
CA LEU A 200 3.01 -15.70 16.38
C LEU A 200 1.60 -15.95 16.92
N MET A 201 0.93 -17.01 16.47
CA MET A 201 -0.42 -17.35 16.94
C MET A 201 -0.47 -17.86 18.38
N ARG A 202 0.66 -18.36 18.92
CA ARG A 202 0.77 -18.79 20.32
C ARG A 202 1.04 -17.63 21.28
N ILE A 203 1.47 -16.48 20.77
CA ILE A 203 1.60 -15.25 21.55
C ILE A 203 0.18 -14.70 21.77
N ARG A 204 -0.57 -15.29 22.71
CA ARG A 204 -1.71 -14.58 23.31
C ARG A 204 -1.14 -13.37 24.02
N ILE A 205 -1.49 -12.18 23.54
CA ILE A 205 -1.31 -10.93 24.28
C ILE A 205 -1.96 -11.16 25.64
N GLY A 206 -1.14 -11.30 26.68
CA GLY A 206 -1.61 -11.39 28.05
C GLY A 206 -2.51 -10.19 28.32
N LYS A 207 -3.68 -10.48 28.90
CA LYS A 207 -4.62 -9.46 29.40
C LYS A 207 -3.92 -8.46 30.32
#